data_AF-A0A6P8QQX7-F1
#
_entry.id   AF-A0A6P8QQX7-F1
#
_cell.length_a   1.000
_cell.length_b   1.000
_cell.length_c   1.000
_cell.angle_alpha   90.00
_cell.angle_beta   90.00
_cell.angle_gamma   90.00
#
_symmetry.space_group_name_H-M   'P 1'
#
loop_
_entity.id
_entity.type
_entity.pdbx_description
1 polymer ?
#
loop_
_entity_poly.entity_id
_entity_poly.type
_entity_poly.pdbx_seq_one_letter_code
_entity_poly.pdbx_strand_id
1 'polypeptide(L)'
;MKLNISFPATGCQKLIEVDDERKLRTFYEKRMATEVSADPLGEEWKGYVVRISGGNDKQGFPMKQGVLTHGRVRLLLSKGHSCYRPRRTGERKRKSVHGCIVDANLSVLNLVIVRKGEKEIPGLTDNTVPRRLGPKRASRIRKLFNLSKEDDVRQYVVRKPLNKEGKKSRTKAPKIQRLVTPRVLQHKRRRIALKKQRTQKNKEEASEYAKLLAKRMKEAKEKRQEQIAKRRRLSSLRASTSKSESSQK
;
A
#
# COMPACT_ATOMS: atom_id res chain seq x y z
N MET A 1 -11.29 -3.10 -38.20
CA MET A 1 -11.05 -3.15 -36.73
C MET A 1 -10.07 -2.04 -36.35
N LYS A 2 -10.21 -1.38 -35.20
CA LYS A 2 -9.27 -0.33 -34.79
C LYS A 2 -8.15 -0.91 -33.92
N LEU A 3 -6.91 -0.49 -34.16
CA LEU A 3 -5.76 -0.85 -33.33
C LEU A 3 -5.31 0.38 -32.56
N ASN A 4 -5.38 0.31 -31.23
CA ASN A 4 -4.89 1.35 -30.34
C ASN A 4 -3.50 0.97 -29.85
N ILE A 5 -2.47 1.59 -30.42
CA ILE A 5 -1.08 1.19 -30.25
C ILE A 5 -0.37 2.21 -29.37
N SER A 6 0.36 1.73 -28.37
CA SER A 6 1.14 2.56 -27.47
C SER A 6 2.62 2.18 -27.49
N PHE A 7 3.48 3.19 -27.36
CA PHE A 7 4.92 2.97 -27.18
C PHE A 7 5.36 3.49 -25.80
N PRO A 8 5.54 2.59 -24.80
CA PRO A 8 5.83 3.01 -23.43
C PRO A 8 7.15 3.76 -23.24
N ALA A 9 8.11 3.59 -24.15
CA ALA A 9 9.41 4.27 -24.06
C ALA A 9 9.29 5.78 -24.30
N THR A 10 8.47 6.20 -25.27
CA THR A 10 8.22 7.60 -25.58
C THR A 10 6.96 8.15 -24.90
N GLY A 11 6.03 7.28 -24.50
CA GLY A 11 4.74 7.68 -23.93
C GLY A 11 3.71 8.14 -24.95
N CYS A 12 3.97 7.94 -26.24
CA CYS A 12 3.05 8.24 -27.33
C CYS A 12 2.05 7.10 -27.57
N GLN A 13 0.91 7.44 -28.16
CA GLN A 13 -0.13 6.49 -28.56
C GLN A 13 -0.73 6.93 -29.89
N LYS A 14 -1.14 5.95 -30.71
CA LYS A 14 -1.77 6.19 -32.00
C LYS A 14 -2.88 5.17 -32.22
N LEU A 15 -4.05 5.65 -32.64
CA LEU A 15 -5.15 4.82 -33.09
C LEU A 15 -5.07 4.71 -34.61
N ILE A 16 -5.00 3.49 -35.13
CA ILE A 16 -5.06 3.23 -36.57
C ILE A 16 -6.30 2.38 -36.88
N GLU A 17 -6.89 2.61 -38.04
CA GLU A 17 -8.00 1.83 -38.56
C GLU A 17 -7.45 0.85 -39.59
N VAL A 18 -7.76 -0.44 -39.41
CA VAL A 18 -7.28 -1.52 -40.29
C VAL A 18 -8.48 -2.34 -40.71
N ASP A 19 -8.80 -2.27 -42.00
CA ASP A 19 -9.93 -2.99 -42.58
C ASP A 19 -9.50 -4.27 -43.31
N ASP A 20 -8.24 -4.35 -43.73
CA ASP A 20 -7.68 -5.54 -44.35
C ASP A 20 -7.51 -6.68 -43.33
N GLU A 21 -8.32 -7.72 -43.51
CA GLU A 21 -8.32 -8.89 -42.65
C GLU A 21 -6.98 -9.65 -42.67
N ARG A 22 -6.22 -9.61 -43.77
CA ARG A 22 -4.91 -10.31 -43.86
C ARG A 22 -3.93 -9.79 -42.82
N LYS A 23 -3.97 -8.48 -42.55
CA LYS A 23 -3.16 -7.81 -41.53
C LYS A 23 -3.60 -8.18 -40.11
N LEU A 24 -4.88 -8.48 -39.93
CA LEU A 24 -5.49 -8.78 -38.63
C LEU A 24 -5.36 -10.26 -38.23
N ARG A 25 -5.31 -11.17 -39.21
CA ARG A 25 -5.23 -12.63 -38.99
C ARG A 25 -4.07 -13.04 -38.08
N THR A 26 -2.95 -12.33 -38.12
CA THR A 26 -1.80 -12.59 -37.26
C THR A 26 -2.11 -12.44 -35.77
N PHE A 27 -3.10 -11.61 -35.43
CA PHE A 27 -3.56 -11.40 -34.04
C PHE A 27 -4.64 -12.39 -33.60
N TYR A 28 -5.37 -13.00 -34.53
CA TYR A 28 -6.45 -13.94 -34.19
C TYR A 28 -5.90 -15.21 -33.54
N GLU A 29 -6.72 -15.84 -32.69
CA GLU A 29 -6.37 -17.02 -31.89
C GLU A 29 -5.18 -16.81 -30.92
N LYS A 30 -4.69 -15.57 -30.79
CA LYS A 30 -3.71 -15.21 -29.78
C LYS A 30 -4.41 -14.76 -28.52
N ARG A 31 -3.74 -14.98 -27.38
CA ARG A 31 -4.21 -14.55 -26.07
C ARG A 31 -3.64 -13.18 -25.73
N MET A 32 -4.33 -12.45 -24.87
CA MET A 32 -3.74 -11.28 -24.19
C MET A 32 -2.40 -11.63 -23.53
N ALA A 33 -1.50 -10.65 -23.53
CA ALA A 33 -0.10 -10.72 -23.11
C ALA A 33 0.84 -11.53 -24.01
N THR A 34 0.38 -12.02 -25.17
CA THR A 34 1.23 -12.66 -26.18
C THR A 34 1.97 -11.62 -27.02
N GLU A 35 3.25 -11.86 -27.29
CA GLU A 35 4.05 -11.08 -28.23
C GLU A 35 3.86 -11.62 -29.66
N VAL A 36 3.65 -10.71 -30.60
CA VAL A 36 3.33 -11.00 -32.00
C VAL A 36 4.14 -10.05 -32.88
N SER A 37 4.66 -10.55 -33.99
CA SER A 37 5.31 -9.69 -34.98
C SER A 37 4.28 -8.76 -35.63
N ALA A 38 4.61 -7.47 -35.73
CA ALA A 38 3.79 -6.46 -36.39
C ALA A 38 4.12 -6.30 -37.88
N ASP A 39 5.09 -7.04 -38.42
CA ASP A 39 5.48 -6.96 -39.85
C ASP A 39 4.30 -7.01 -40.84
N PRO A 40 3.25 -7.85 -40.63
CA PRO A 40 2.13 -7.92 -41.57
C PRO A 40 1.27 -6.65 -41.63
N LEU A 41 1.41 -5.70 -40.69
CA LEU A 41 0.62 -4.47 -40.70
C LEU A 41 1.03 -3.50 -41.82
N GLY A 42 2.31 -3.53 -42.23
CA GLY A 42 2.88 -2.64 -43.24
C GLY A 42 4.40 -2.61 -43.19
N GLU A 43 5.03 -2.03 -44.20
CA GLU A 43 6.49 -1.95 -44.29
C GLU A 43 7.10 -1.08 -43.18
N GLU A 44 6.36 -0.07 -42.71
CA GLU A 44 6.75 0.77 -41.57
C GLU A 44 6.76 0.03 -40.23
N TRP A 45 6.10 -1.13 -40.15
CA TRP A 45 6.05 -2.00 -38.97
C TRP A 45 7.08 -3.12 -39.02
N LYS A 46 7.96 -3.15 -40.02
CA LYS A 46 9.01 -4.17 -40.15
C LYS A 46 9.96 -4.15 -38.95
N GLY A 47 10.15 -5.31 -38.33
CA GLY A 47 10.99 -5.52 -37.14
C GLY A 47 10.31 -5.11 -35.83
N TYR A 48 9.08 -4.58 -35.86
CA TYR A 48 8.36 -4.24 -34.64
C TYR A 48 7.73 -5.49 -34.02
N VAL A 49 7.90 -5.64 -32.71
CA VAL A 49 7.20 -6.67 -31.92
C VAL A 49 6.23 -5.99 -30.98
N VAL A 50 4.96 -6.37 -31.08
CA VAL A 50 3.88 -5.84 -30.25
C VAL A 50 3.33 -6.92 -29.33
N ARG A 51 2.93 -6.51 -28.13
CA ARG A 51 2.21 -7.35 -27.19
C ARG A 51 0.74 -6.97 -27.17
N ILE A 52 -0.13 -7.96 -27.29
CA ILE A 52 -1.58 -7.76 -27.14
C ILE A 52 -1.88 -7.42 -25.68
N SER A 53 -2.38 -6.23 -25.41
CA SER A 53 -2.63 -5.76 -24.03
C SER A 53 -4.10 -5.86 -23.59
N GLY A 54 -5.00 -6.12 -24.52
CA GLY A 54 -6.45 -6.24 -24.30
C GLY A 54 -7.22 -5.55 -25.41
N GLY A 55 -8.48 -5.21 -25.16
CA GLY A 55 -9.35 -4.64 -26.17
C GLY A 55 -10.77 -4.47 -25.65
N ASN A 56 -11.63 -4.01 -26.55
CA ASN A 56 -13.07 -3.89 -26.34
C ASN A 56 -13.79 -4.54 -27.51
N ASP A 57 -14.84 -5.29 -27.20
CA ASP A 57 -15.69 -5.88 -28.23
C ASP A 57 -16.60 -4.85 -28.91
N LYS A 58 -17.34 -5.27 -29.94
CA LYS A 58 -18.27 -4.43 -30.71
C LYS A 58 -19.34 -3.72 -29.87
N GLN A 59 -19.73 -4.26 -28.71
CA GLN A 59 -20.71 -3.65 -27.81
C GLN A 59 -20.03 -3.00 -26.57
N GLY A 60 -18.71 -2.87 -26.60
CA GLY A 60 -17.92 -2.15 -25.60
C GLY A 60 -17.53 -2.95 -24.35
N PHE A 61 -17.83 -4.24 -24.28
CA PHE A 61 -17.38 -5.03 -23.12
C PHE A 61 -15.86 -5.25 -23.19
N PRO A 62 -15.13 -5.02 -22.09
CA PRO A 62 -13.68 -5.14 -22.07
C PRO A 62 -13.23 -6.60 -22.00
N MET A 63 -12.11 -6.91 -22.65
CA MET A 63 -11.40 -8.18 -22.51
C MET A 63 -10.87 -8.38 -21.10
N LYS A 64 -10.87 -9.62 -20.60
CA LYS A 64 -10.32 -9.97 -19.28
C LYS A 64 -9.32 -11.11 -19.36
N GLN A 65 -8.10 -10.86 -18.87
CA GLN A 65 -7.06 -11.89 -18.80
C GLN A 65 -7.49 -13.10 -17.97
N GLY A 66 -7.16 -14.30 -18.46
CA GLY A 66 -7.48 -15.59 -17.82
C GLY A 66 -8.85 -16.15 -18.14
N VAL A 67 -9.67 -15.45 -18.93
CA VAL A 67 -10.94 -15.99 -19.46
C VAL A 67 -10.67 -16.62 -20.81
N LEU A 68 -10.47 -17.94 -20.85
CA LEU A 68 -10.00 -18.68 -22.02
C LEU A 68 -11.12 -18.98 -23.04
N THR A 69 -11.84 -17.94 -23.45
CA THR A 69 -12.90 -18.00 -24.46
C THR A 69 -12.75 -16.86 -25.45
N HIS A 70 -13.34 -16.99 -26.63
CA HIS A 70 -13.51 -15.90 -27.60
C HIS A 70 -14.76 -15.08 -27.29
N GLY A 71 -15.79 -15.71 -26.71
CA GLY A 71 -17.05 -15.04 -26.40
C GLY A 71 -17.06 -14.28 -25.07
N ARG A 72 -18.25 -13.82 -24.69
CA ARG A 72 -18.51 -13.20 -23.39
C ARG A 72 -18.91 -14.21 -22.33
N VAL A 73 -18.49 -13.96 -21.10
CA VAL A 73 -18.92 -14.71 -19.92
C VAL A 73 -19.32 -13.78 -18.79
N ARG A 74 -20.17 -14.25 -17.87
CA ARG A 74 -20.62 -13.49 -16.70
C ARG A 74 -19.89 -13.94 -15.44
N LEU A 75 -18.94 -13.12 -14.97
CA LEU A 75 -18.15 -13.40 -13.77
C LEU A 75 -18.60 -12.57 -12.58
N LEU A 76 -18.52 -13.15 -11.39
CA LEU A 76 -18.70 -12.42 -10.12
C LEU A 76 -17.40 -11.70 -9.73
N LEU A 77 -17.37 -10.38 -9.93
CA LEU A 77 -16.17 -9.55 -9.71
C LEU A 77 -16.20 -8.85 -8.35
N SER A 78 -15.04 -8.76 -7.70
CA SER A 78 -14.82 -8.10 -6.42
C SER A 78 -13.77 -6.97 -6.53
N LYS A 79 -13.46 -6.30 -5.43
CA LYS A 79 -12.39 -5.30 -5.36
C LYS A 79 -11.05 -5.89 -5.80
N GLY A 80 -10.35 -5.22 -6.71
CA GLY A 80 -9.03 -5.63 -7.21
C GLY A 80 -9.07 -6.41 -8.52
N HIS A 81 -10.22 -6.96 -8.91
CA HIS A 81 -10.38 -7.54 -10.24
C HIS A 81 -10.44 -6.45 -11.32
N SER A 82 -9.85 -6.72 -12.49
CA SER A 82 -10.06 -5.90 -13.68
C SER A 82 -11.53 -5.88 -14.12
N CYS A 83 -11.91 -4.85 -14.89
CA CYS A 83 -13.25 -4.63 -15.47
C CYS A 83 -14.37 -4.29 -14.45
N TYR A 84 -14.02 -4.08 -13.18
CA TYR A 84 -14.96 -3.66 -12.14
C TYR A 84 -14.32 -2.77 -11.08
N ARG A 85 -15.09 -1.78 -10.61
CA ARG A 85 -14.76 -0.97 -9.45
C ARG A 85 -15.96 -0.98 -8.50
N PRO A 86 -15.82 -1.52 -7.27
CA PRO A 86 -16.91 -1.56 -6.31
C PRO A 86 -17.31 -0.15 -5.84
N ARG A 87 -18.58 0.03 -5.50
CA ARG A 87 -19.12 1.28 -4.95
C ARG A 87 -19.16 1.24 -3.43
N ARG A 88 -19.41 0.06 -2.85
CA ARG A 88 -19.32 -0.18 -1.39
C ARG A 88 -18.20 -1.15 -1.06
N THR A 89 -17.66 -1.05 0.15
CA THR A 89 -16.69 -2.02 0.67
C THR A 89 -17.34 -3.39 0.76
N GLY A 90 -16.65 -4.43 0.28
CA GLY A 90 -17.18 -5.80 0.27
C GLY A 90 -18.14 -6.12 -0.88
N GLU A 91 -18.56 -5.14 -1.68
CA GLU A 91 -19.46 -5.36 -2.81
C GLU A 91 -18.83 -6.28 -3.86
N ARG A 92 -19.60 -7.29 -4.29
CA ARG A 92 -19.32 -8.13 -5.45
C ARG A 92 -20.43 -7.98 -6.46
N LYS A 93 -20.11 -7.89 -7.74
CA LYS A 93 -21.10 -7.74 -8.81
C LYS A 93 -20.83 -8.70 -9.96
N ARG A 94 -21.87 -9.42 -10.39
CA ARG A 94 -21.80 -10.28 -11.58
C ARG A 94 -21.88 -9.40 -12.84
N LYS A 95 -20.81 -9.37 -13.64
CA LYS A 95 -20.72 -8.57 -14.88
C LYS A 95 -20.31 -9.42 -16.06
N SER A 96 -20.82 -9.07 -17.24
CA SER A 96 -20.35 -9.62 -18.50
C SER A 96 -18.98 -9.03 -18.84
N VAL A 97 -18.06 -9.90 -19.26
CA VAL A 97 -16.71 -9.55 -19.74
C VAL A 97 -16.42 -10.39 -20.98
N HIS A 98 -15.66 -9.82 -21.91
CA HIS A 98 -15.17 -10.57 -23.06
C HIS A 98 -13.94 -11.40 -22.65
N GLY A 99 -13.73 -12.54 -23.33
CA GLY A 99 -12.59 -13.41 -23.05
C GLY A 99 -11.24 -12.79 -23.40
N CYS A 100 -10.17 -13.56 -23.24
CA CYS A 100 -8.81 -13.10 -23.53
C CYS A 100 -8.28 -13.53 -24.90
N ILE A 101 -9.02 -14.38 -25.62
CA ILE A 101 -8.64 -14.84 -26.96
C ILE A 101 -9.17 -13.81 -27.97
N VAL A 102 -8.29 -13.36 -28.87
CA VAL A 102 -8.62 -12.35 -29.88
C VAL A 102 -9.40 -13.00 -31.02
N ASP A 103 -10.53 -12.40 -31.37
CA ASP A 103 -11.38 -12.77 -32.50
C ASP A 103 -11.70 -11.55 -33.40
N ALA A 104 -12.42 -11.80 -34.50
CA ALA A 104 -12.87 -10.75 -35.42
C ALA A 104 -14.03 -9.89 -34.87
N ASN A 105 -14.58 -10.22 -33.70
CA ASN A 105 -15.72 -9.50 -33.11
C ASN A 105 -15.30 -8.38 -32.16
N LEU A 106 -14.02 -8.01 -32.18
CA LEU A 106 -13.50 -6.86 -31.49
C LEU A 106 -13.72 -5.57 -32.28
N SER A 107 -13.99 -4.48 -31.55
CA SER A 107 -14.02 -3.13 -32.14
C SER A 107 -12.63 -2.50 -32.09
N VAL A 108 -11.98 -2.62 -30.92
CA VAL A 108 -10.65 -2.07 -30.66
C VAL A 108 -9.75 -3.14 -30.05
N LEU A 109 -8.57 -3.32 -30.62
CA LEU A 109 -7.49 -4.11 -30.03
C LEU A 109 -6.38 -3.17 -29.53
N ASN A 110 -6.04 -3.27 -28.25
CA ASN A 110 -4.99 -2.47 -27.62
C ASN A 110 -3.64 -3.20 -27.72
N LEU A 111 -2.66 -2.57 -28.36
CA LEU A 111 -1.32 -3.13 -28.57
C LEU A 111 -0.25 -2.27 -27.86
N VAL A 112 0.81 -2.93 -27.40
CA VAL A 112 1.96 -2.29 -26.75
C VAL A 112 3.22 -2.69 -27.49
N ILE A 113 3.96 -1.74 -28.04
CA ILE A 113 5.27 -2.01 -28.66
C ILE A 113 6.26 -2.43 -27.56
N VAL A 114 6.86 -3.61 -27.73
CA VAL A 114 7.90 -4.16 -26.85
C VAL A 114 9.29 -3.96 -27.45
N ARG A 115 9.42 -4.17 -28.76
CA ARG A 115 10.67 -3.95 -29.51
C ARG A 115 10.42 -2.98 -30.66
N LYS A 116 11.29 -1.95 -30.76
CA LYS A 116 11.27 -0.97 -31.86
C LYS A 116 11.89 -1.62 -33.11
N GLY A 117 11.25 -1.48 -34.26
CA GLY A 117 11.83 -1.83 -35.55
C GLY A 117 12.77 -0.77 -36.09
N GLU A 118 13.17 -0.92 -37.35
CA GLU A 118 14.19 -0.07 -38.00
C GLU A 118 13.63 1.31 -38.37
N LYS A 119 12.46 1.35 -39.02
CA LYS A 119 11.83 2.59 -39.49
C LYS A 119 11.04 3.27 -38.38
N GLU A 120 10.97 4.60 -38.38
CA GLU A 120 10.15 5.35 -37.43
C GLU A 120 8.70 5.46 -37.89
N ILE A 121 7.77 5.39 -36.94
CA ILE A 121 6.34 5.52 -37.15
C ILE A 121 5.89 6.93 -36.70
N PRO A 122 5.36 7.75 -37.62
CA PRO A 122 4.90 9.10 -37.30
C PRO A 122 3.79 9.11 -36.24
N GLY A 123 3.92 9.99 -35.26
CA GLY A 123 3.03 10.15 -34.10
C GLY A 123 3.19 9.09 -33.01
N LEU A 124 4.14 8.15 -33.13
CA LEU A 124 4.31 7.06 -32.17
C LEU A 124 5.76 6.91 -31.68
N THR A 125 6.72 6.81 -32.59
CA THR A 125 8.15 6.65 -32.23
C THR A 125 8.99 7.90 -32.49
N ASP A 126 8.47 8.84 -33.28
CA ASP A 126 9.11 10.09 -33.66
C ASP A 126 9.20 11.09 -32.48
N ASN A 127 8.09 11.22 -31.74
CA ASN A 127 7.94 12.16 -30.65
C ASN A 127 8.15 11.48 -29.31
N THR A 128 8.65 12.24 -28.33
CA THR A 128 8.77 11.80 -26.94
C THR A 128 7.97 12.72 -26.01
N VAL A 129 7.09 12.12 -25.21
CA VAL A 129 6.28 12.83 -24.23
C VAL A 129 6.91 12.64 -22.85
N PRO A 130 7.50 13.69 -22.25
CA PRO A 130 8.18 13.57 -20.97
C PRO A 130 7.18 13.29 -19.84
N ARG A 131 7.63 12.54 -18.84
CA ARG A 131 6.83 12.26 -17.64
C ARG A 131 6.54 13.55 -16.88
N ARG A 132 5.25 13.86 -16.71
CA ARG A 132 4.78 15.10 -16.07
C ARG A 132 5.22 15.28 -14.61
N LEU A 133 5.35 14.21 -13.84
CA LEU A 133 5.61 14.28 -12.40
C LEU A 133 6.88 13.51 -12.02
N GLY A 134 7.75 14.19 -11.28
CA GLY A 134 8.91 13.59 -10.66
C GLY A 134 8.58 12.81 -9.36
N PRO A 135 9.59 12.14 -8.77
CA PRO A 135 9.43 11.41 -7.53
C PRO A 135 9.11 12.32 -6.33
N LYS A 136 8.12 11.92 -5.50
CA LYS A 136 7.71 12.64 -4.28
C LYS A 136 8.40 12.14 -3.00
N ARG A 137 8.77 10.86 -2.95
CA ARG A 137 9.33 10.23 -1.75
C ARG A 137 10.85 10.43 -1.72
N ALA A 138 11.41 10.78 -0.56
CA ALA A 138 12.85 11.05 -0.40
C ALA A 138 13.74 9.94 -1.00
N SER A 139 13.42 8.67 -0.71
CA SER A 139 14.18 7.52 -1.25
C SER A 139 14.10 7.37 -2.77
N ARG A 140 12.99 7.77 -3.40
CA ARG A 140 12.85 7.74 -4.86
C ARG A 140 13.60 8.88 -5.55
N ILE A 141 13.71 10.04 -4.88
CA ILE A 141 14.53 11.16 -5.35
C ILE A 141 16.01 10.74 -5.33
N ARG A 142 16.48 10.15 -4.23
CA ARG A 142 17.86 9.61 -4.12
C ARG A 142 18.17 8.61 -5.22
N LYS A 143 17.28 7.63 -5.45
CA LYS A 143 17.47 6.64 -6.51
C LYS A 143 17.49 7.24 -7.92
N LEU A 144 16.78 8.33 -8.16
CA LEU A 144 16.72 8.95 -9.49
C LEU A 144 18.03 9.66 -9.85
N PHE A 145 18.65 10.34 -8.88
CA PHE A 145 19.89 11.10 -9.06
C PHE A 145 21.13 10.36 -8.53
N ASN A 146 21.00 9.07 -8.19
CA ASN A 146 22.06 8.26 -7.57
C ASN A 146 22.74 8.94 -6.36
N LEU A 147 21.96 9.61 -5.52
CA LEU A 147 22.46 10.32 -4.35
C LEU A 147 22.84 9.35 -3.22
N SER A 148 23.85 9.73 -2.46
CA SER A 148 24.21 9.13 -1.18
C SER A 148 23.15 9.43 -0.09
N LYS A 149 23.37 8.92 1.12
CA LYS A 149 22.45 9.12 2.24
C LYS A 149 22.63 10.48 2.90
N GLU A 150 23.84 11.02 2.80
CA GLU A 150 24.36 12.25 3.35
C GLU A 150 23.82 13.46 2.56
N ASP A 151 23.59 13.28 1.25
CA ASP A 151 23.09 14.33 0.38
C ASP A 151 21.69 14.86 0.75
N ASP A 152 21.54 16.19 0.70
CA ASP A 152 20.25 16.85 0.93
C ASP A 152 19.34 16.76 -0.30
N VAL A 153 18.40 15.82 -0.22
CA VAL A 153 17.37 15.57 -1.24
C VAL A 153 16.46 16.78 -1.55
N ARG A 154 16.43 17.82 -0.71
CA ARG A 154 15.58 19.00 -0.93
C ARG A 154 16.01 19.82 -2.14
N GLN A 155 17.31 19.84 -2.43
CA GLN A 155 17.88 20.60 -3.54
C GLN A 155 17.58 19.93 -4.89
N TYR A 156 17.54 18.59 -4.90
CA TYR A 156 17.34 17.76 -6.08
C TYR A 156 15.87 17.50 -6.44
N VAL A 157 14.92 18.24 -5.86
CA VAL A 157 13.51 18.04 -6.19
C VAL A 157 13.20 18.64 -7.56
N VAL A 158 12.72 17.81 -8.49
CA VAL A 158 12.21 18.28 -9.79
C VAL A 158 11.06 19.25 -9.59
N ARG A 159 11.25 20.49 -10.03
CA ARG A 159 10.24 21.56 -9.98
C ARG A 159 9.54 21.66 -11.32
N LYS A 160 8.22 21.78 -11.30
CA LYS A 160 7.43 21.99 -12.51
C LYS A 160 7.31 23.50 -12.79
N PRO A 161 7.76 24.01 -13.95
CA PRO A 161 7.46 25.38 -14.37
C PRO A 161 5.97 25.51 -14.69
N LEU A 162 5.37 26.62 -14.27
CA LEU A 162 4.00 27.00 -14.56
C LEU A 162 4.01 28.36 -15.25
N ASN A 163 3.93 28.32 -16.57
CA ASN A 163 3.76 29.49 -17.41
C ASN A 163 2.29 29.53 -17.80
N LYS A 164 1.57 30.55 -17.31
CA LYS A 164 0.17 30.80 -17.67
C LYS A 164 0.09 32.23 -18.17
N GLU A 165 -0.55 32.43 -19.32
CA GLU A 165 -0.80 33.75 -19.89
C GLU A 165 -1.41 34.71 -18.85
N GLY A 166 -0.90 35.94 -18.81
CA GLY A 166 -1.31 36.96 -17.84
C GLY A 166 -0.84 36.72 -16.38
N LYS A 167 -0.03 35.69 -16.10
CA LYS A 167 0.55 35.45 -14.77
C LYS A 167 2.06 35.32 -14.82
N LYS A 168 2.74 35.85 -13.81
CA LYS A 168 4.19 35.69 -13.65
C LYS A 168 4.57 34.21 -13.63
N SER A 169 5.64 33.87 -14.34
CA SER A 169 6.23 32.54 -14.35
C SER A 169 6.56 32.10 -12.92
N ARG A 170 6.09 30.91 -12.53
CA ARG A 170 6.36 30.35 -11.19
C ARG A 170 6.67 28.88 -11.28
N THR A 171 7.41 28.36 -10.31
CA THR A 171 7.69 26.92 -10.22
C THR A 171 6.93 26.29 -9.06
N LYS A 172 6.49 25.04 -9.22
CA LYS A 172 5.92 24.23 -8.13
C LYS A 172 6.78 23.01 -7.85
N ALA A 173 7.06 22.78 -6.57
CA ALA A 173 7.73 21.58 -6.10
C ALA A 173 6.75 20.69 -5.30
N PRO A 174 6.85 19.36 -5.40
CA PRO A 174 6.11 18.47 -4.52
C PRO A 174 6.64 18.54 -3.08
N LYS A 175 5.74 18.52 -2.08
CA LYS A 175 6.14 18.26 -0.69
C LYS A 175 6.74 16.87 -0.57
N ILE A 176 8.00 16.78 -0.16
CA ILE A 176 8.73 15.52 -0.02
C ILE A 176 8.12 14.69 1.11
N GLN A 177 7.89 13.41 0.85
CA GLN A 177 7.42 12.46 1.85
C GLN A 177 8.57 11.60 2.39
N ARG A 178 8.47 11.20 3.66
CA ARG A 178 9.46 10.37 4.38
C ARG A 178 10.86 11.01 4.47
N LEU A 179 10.89 12.33 4.52
CA LEU A 179 12.10 13.09 4.85
C LEU A 179 12.29 13.12 6.37
N VAL A 180 13.52 12.90 6.83
CA VAL A 180 13.86 13.11 8.25
C VAL A 180 13.91 14.62 8.49
N THR A 181 13.06 15.11 9.39
CA THR A 181 13.00 16.53 9.76
C THR A 181 13.20 16.69 11.26
N PRO A 182 13.62 17.88 11.75
CA PRO A 182 13.78 18.13 13.19
C PRO A 182 12.52 17.78 14.00
N ARG A 183 11.33 18.04 13.44
CA ARG A 183 10.04 17.66 14.05
C ARG A 183 9.88 16.14 14.20
N VAL A 184 10.29 15.35 13.22
CA VAL A 184 10.25 13.87 13.32
C VAL A 184 11.20 13.38 14.41
N LEU A 185 12.40 13.98 14.50
CA LEU A 185 13.37 13.65 15.55
C LEU A 185 12.82 14.03 16.94
N GLN A 186 12.20 15.19 17.08
CA GLN A 186 11.54 15.63 18.32
C GLN A 186 10.41 14.68 18.72
N HIS A 187 9.54 14.28 17.79
CA HIS A 187 8.48 13.30 18.07
C HIS A 187 9.06 11.94 18.53
N LYS A 188 10.18 11.51 17.96
CA LYS A 188 10.88 10.29 18.39
C LYS A 188 11.43 10.43 19.82
N ARG A 189 12.10 11.55 20.13
CA ARG A 189 12.59 11.87 21.48
C ARG A 189 11.45 11.91 22.51
N ARG A 190 10.35 12.61 22.20
CA ARG A 190 9.15 12.68 23.05
C ARG A 190 8.56 11.29 23.33
N ARG A 191 8.44 10.45 22.31
CA ARG A 191 7.95 9.06 22.49
C ARG A 191 8.81 8.27 23.46
N ILE A 192 10.14 8.38 23.34
CA ILE A 192 11.08 7.70 24.23
C ILE A 192 10.98 8.28 25.66
N ALA A 193 10.89 9.60 25.81
CA ALA A 193 10.71 10.25 27.10
C ALA A 193 9.43 9.80 27.82
N LEU A 194 8.30 9.72 27.11
CA LEU A 194 7.05 9.22 27.67
C LEU A 194 7.14 7.76 28.11
N LYS A 195 7.90 6.92 27.39
CA LYS A 195 8.15 5.53 27.83
C LYS A 195 8.94 5.50 29.13
N LYS A 196 10.01 6.29 29.23
CA LYS A 196 10.82 6.40 30.47
C LYS A 196 9.98 6.90 31.65
N GLN A 197 9.16 7.93 31.43
CA GLN A 197 8.29 8.48 32.46
C GLN A 197 7.27 7.45 32.97
N ARG A 198 6.66 6.66 32.07
CA ARG A 198 5.73 5.58 32.48
C ARG A 198 6.44 4.50 33.29
N THR A 199 7.64 4.08 32.86
CA THR A 199 8.42 3.08 33.61
C THR A 199 8.81 3.60 34.99
N GLN A 200 9.23 4.86 35.08
CA GLN A 200 9.59 5.50 36.34
C GLN A 200 8.39 5.58 37.28
N LYS A 201 7.24 6.07 36.77
CA LYS A 201 5.99 6.13 37.53
C LYS A 201 5.58 4.76 38.09
N ASN A 202 5.59 3.72 37.25
CA ASN A 202 5.23 2.36 37.70
C ASN A 202 6.19 1.84 38.79
N LYS A 203 7.50 2.17 38.70
CA LYS A 203 8.49 1.80 39.71
C LYS A 203 8.25 2.53 41.03
N GLU A 204 7.93 3.82 40.97
CA GLU A 204 7.59 4.64 42.13
C GLU A 204 6.32 4.11 42.82
N GLU A 205 5.24 3.89 42.07
CA GLU A 205 3.97 3.34 42.57
C GLU A 205 4.16 1.96 43.20
N ALA A 206 4.94 1.07 42.57
CA ALA A 206 5.24 -0.24 43.14
C ALA A 206 6.03 -0.13 44.46
N SER A 207 6.99 0.80 44.53
CA SER A 207 7.77 1.04 45.75
C SER A 207 6.92 1.63 46.89
N GLU A 208 6.00 2.52 46.55
CA GLU A 208 5.07 3.15 47.50
C GLU A 208 4.07 2.12 48.03
N TYR A 209 3.49 1.31 47.13
CA TYR A 209 2.60 0.22 47.50
C TYR A 209 3.29 -0.82 48.38
N ALA A 210 4.54 -1.20 48.08
CA ALA A 210 5.31 -2.12 48.91
C ALA A 210 5.52 -1.58 50.34
N LYS A 211 5.83 -0.28 50.49
CA LYS A 211 5.94 0.38 51.80
C LYS A 211 4.60 0.37 52.55
N LEU A 212 3.50 0.70 51.87
CA LEU A 212 2.16 0.70 52.46
C LEU A 212 1.76 -0.72 52.93
N LEU A 213 2.02 -1.73 52.11
CA LEU A 213 1.72 -3.12 52.40
C LEU A 213 2.53 -3.62 53.61
N ALA A 214 3.82 -3.27 53.69
CA ALA A 214 4.65 -3.60 54.85
C ALA A 214 4.09 -2.99 56.16
N LYS A 215 3.64 -1.72 56.13
CA LYS A 215 2.99 -1.08 57.28
C LYS A 215 1.71 -1.80 57.69
N ARG A 216 0.82 -2.11 56.73
CA ARG A 216 -0.45 -2.82 57.00
C ARG A 216 -0.23 -4.22 57.55
N MET A 217 0.76 -4.95 57.03
CA MET A 217 1.13 -6.28 57.54
C MET A 217 1.69 -6.23 58.96
N LYS A 218 2.48 -5.19 59.29
CA LYS A 218 2.98 -4.95 60.64
C LYS A 218 1.84 -4.68 61.63
N GLU A 219 0.94 -3.75 61.30
CA GLU A 219 -0.25 -3.44 62.10
C GLU A 219 -1.15 -4.67 62.32
N ALA A 220 -1.35 -5.49 61.29
CA ALA A 220 -2.13 -6.73 61.40
C ALA A 220 -1.44 -7.76 62.31
N LYS A 221 -0.11 -7.87 62.24
CA LYS A 221 0.68 -8.75 63.11
C LYS A 221 0.63 -8.29 64.57
N GLU A 222 0.73 -6.99 64.83
CA GLU A 222 0.62 -6.40 66.17
C GLU A 222 -0.78 -6.64 66.76
N LYS A 223 -1.86 -6.38 66.01
CA LYS A 223 -3.23 -6.70 66.43
C LYS A 223 -3.42 -8.18 66.75
N ARG A 224 -2.84 -9.07 65.95
CA ARG A 224 -2.87 -10.52 66.21
C ARG A 224 -2.11 -10.88 67.49
N GLN A 225 -0.95 -10.26 67.74
CA GLN A 225 -0.19 -10.45 68.98
C GLN A 225 -0.95 -9.94 70.20
N GLU A 226 -1.60 -8.78 70.11
CA GLU A 226 -2.48 -8.26 71.17
C GLU A 226 -3.63 -9.21 71.48
N GLN A 227 -4.29 -9.75 70.45
CA GLN A 227 -5.35 -10.76 70.64
C GLN A 227 -4.81 -12.03 71.33
N ILE A 228 -3.63 -12.51 70.94
CA ILE A 228 -2.97 -13.66 71.59
C ILE A 228 -2.61 -13.34 73.04
N ALA A 229 -2.07 -12.16 73.33
CA ALA A 229 -1.75 -11.71 74.68
C ALA A 229 -3.00 -11.59 75.55
N LYS A 230 -4.09 -11.04 75.00
CA LYS A 230 -5.40 -10.99 75.66
C LYS A 230 -5.93 -12.39 75.97
N ARG A 231 -5.84 -13.33 75.01
CA ARG A 231 -6.22 -14.74 75.22
C ARG A 231 -5.37 -15.39 76.32
N ARG A 232 -4.05 -15.17 76.34
CA ARG A 232 -3.14 -15.68 77.38
C ARG A 232 -3.48 -15.13 78.77
N ARG A 233 -3.73 -13.82 78.89
CA ARG A 233 -4.17 -13.19 80.16
C ARG A 233 -5.49 -13.78 80.67
N LEU A 234 -6.47 -13.96 79.77
CA LEU A 234 -7.75 -14.58 80.13
C LEU A 234 -7.57 -16.04 80.60
N SER A 235 -6.67 -16.81 79.97
CA SER A 235 -6.37 -18.18 80.42
C SER A 235 -5.64 -18.24 81.77
N SER A 236 -4.73 -17.30 82.07
CA SER A 236 -4.03 -17.27 83.35
C SER A 236 -4.96 -16.86 84.50
N LEU A 237 -5.85 -15.89 84.27
CA LEU A 237 -6.91 -15.52 85.22
C LEU A 237 -7.81 -16.70 85.57
N ARG A 238 -8.17 -17.52 84.56
CA ARG A 238 -8.98 -18.72 84.74
C ARG A 238 -8.25 -19.83 85.53
N ALA A 239 -6.93 -19.93 85.39
CA ALA A 239 -6.10 -20.87 86.15
C ALA A 239 -5.85 -20.43 87.60
N SER A 240 -5.81 -19.12 87.88
CA SER A 240 -5.73 -18.59 89.25
C SER A 240 -7.05 -18.79 90.01
N THR A 241 -8.20 -18.62 89.37
CA THR A 241 -9.51 -18.88 90.00
C THR A 241 -9.72 -20.36 90.32
N SER A 242 -9.24 -21.29 89.47
CA SER A 242 -9.32 -22.72 89.77
C SER A 242 -8.38 -23.17 90.89
N LYS A 243 -7.25 -22.48 91.12
CA LYS A 243 -6.34 -22.76 92.25
C LYS A 243 -6.87 -22.20 93.58
N SER A 244 -7.55 -21.06 93.57
CA SER A 244 -8.20 -20.54 94.80
C SER A 244 -9.36 -21.44 95.25
N GLU A 245 -10.11 -22.03 94.32
CA GLU A 245 -11.17 -22.99 94.66
C GLU A 245 -10.65 -24.35 95.15
N SER A 246 -9.48 -24.80 94.67
CA SER A 246 -8.88 -26.07 95.13
C SER A 246 -8.13 -25.96 96.47
N SER A 247 -7.89 -24.75 96.98
CA SER A 247 -7.18 -24.49 98.24
C SER A 247 -8.13 -24.28 99.43
N GLN A 248 -9.45 -24.40 99.21
CA GLN A 248 -10.50 -24.26 100.21
C GLN A 248 -11.26 -25.57 100.49
N LYS A 249 -10.62 -26.73 100.28
CA LYS A 249 -11.12 -28.03 100.72
C LYS A 249 -10.06 -28.78 101.50
#